data_AF-A0A961ALI7-F1
#
_entry.id   AF-A0A961ALI7-F1
#
_cell.length_a   1.000
_cell.length_b   1.000
_cell.length_c   1.000
_cell.angle_alpha   90.00
_cell.angle_beta   90.00
_cell.angle_gamma   90.00
#
_symmetry.space_group_name_H-M   'P 1'
#
loop_
_entity.id
_entity.type
_entity.pdbx_description
1 polymer ?
#
loop_
_entity_poly.entity_id
_entity_poly.type
_entity_poly.pdbx_seq_one_letter_code
_entity_poly.pdbx_strand_id
1 'polypeptide(L)'
;MNLPPIIAGFGPLGTPELVIIGVLILILFGAKKLPMFARSLGKSMGEFKKAREEFETELHRAQEEVSKPSLPEEKVEREKVSAAPSRATNDEV
;
A
#
# COMPACT_ATOMS: atom_id res chain seq x y z
N MET A 1 21.76 -47.96 -34.01
CA MET A 1 22.27 -46.78 -33.29
C MET A 1 21.05 -46.02 -32.77
N ASN A 2 20.73 -46.15 -31.48
CA ASN A 2 19.60 -45.44 -30.88
C ASN A 2 20.07 -44.02 -30.54
N LEU A 3 19.55 -43.02 -31.25
CA LEU A 3 19.80 -41.62 -30.90
C LEU A 3 19.09 -41.34 -29.57
N PRO A 4 19.76 -40.71 -28.59
CA PRO A 4 19.17 -40.45 -27.30
C PRO A 4 17.99 -39.46 -27.45
N PRO A 5 16.86 -39.68 -26.76
CA PRO A 5 15.62 -38.92 -26.92
C PRO A 5 15.69 -37.44 -26.54
N ILE A 6 16.86 -36.97 -26.08
CA ILE A 6 17.18 -35.54 -25.84
C ILE A 6 17.07 -34.66 -27.09
N ILE A 7 16.92 -35.25 -28.29
CA ILE A 7 16.74 -34.51 -29.55
C ILE A 7 15.27 -34.55 -30.04
N ALA A 8 14.42 -35.41 -29.48
CA ALA A 8 13.01 -35.56 -29.88
C ALA A 8 12.08 -34.61 -29.11
N GLY A 9 12.18 -33.31 -29.40
CA GLY A 9 11.56 -32.20 -28.67
C GLY A 9 10.05 -32.01 -28.82
N PHE A 10 9.21 -32.95 -28.35
CA PHE A 10 7.77 -32.72 -28.15
C PHE A 10 7.20 -33.38 -26.88
N GLY A 11 8.01 -33.50 -25.82
CA GLY A 11 7.55 -33.76 -24.46
C GLY A 11 7.44 -32.46 -23.64
N PRO A 12 6.71 -32.43 -22.51
CA PRO A 12 6.73 -31.26 -21.61
C PRO A 12 8.19 -30.94 -21.28
N LEU A 13 8.58 -29.68 -21.48
CA LEU A 13 9.95 -29.20 -21.30
C LEU A 13 10.52 -29.78 -20.02
N GLY A 14 11.44 -30.73 -20.17
CA GLY A 14 12.04 -31.42 -19.05
C GLY A 14 13.01 -30.50 -18.33
N THR A 15 13.45 -30.96 -17.16
CA THR A 15 14.57 -30.33 -16.46
C THR A 15 15.84 -30.22 -17.34
N PRO A 16 16.18 -31.17 -18.24
CA PRO A 16 17.35 -31.03 -19.11
C PRO A 16 17.27 -29.86 -20.08
N GLU A 17 16.12 -29.64 -20.72
CA GLU A 17 15.93 -28.56 -21.69
C GLU A 17 16.03 -27.18 -21.02
N LEU A 18 15.44 -27.03 -19.82
CA LEU A 18 15.56 -25.80 -19.04
C LEU A 18 17.00 -25.51 -18.61
N VAL A 19 17.78 -26.55 -18.29
CA VAL A 19 19.21 -26.38 -17.96
C VAL A 19 19.98 -25.91 -19.19
N ILE A 20 19.72 -26.46 -20.38
CA ILE A 20 20.38 -26.03 -21.62
C ILE A 20 20.08 -24.56 -21.93
N ILE A 21 18.81 -24.16 -21.85
CA ILE A 21 18.39 -22.76 -22.04
C ILE A 21 19.04 -21.86 -20.97
N GLY A 22 19.05 -22.31 -19.71
CA GLY A 22 19.72 -21.61 -18.61
C GLY A 22 21.20 -21.37 -18.88
N VAL A 23 21.92 -22.39 -19.39
CA VAL A 23 23.34 -22.28 -19.77
C VAL A 23 23.53 -21.29 -20.92
N LEU A 24 22.66 -21.30 -21.94
CA LEU A 24 22.73 -20.30 -23.03
C LEU A 24 22.55 -18.87 -22.50
N ILE A 25 21.57 -18.65 -21.63
CA ILE A 25 21.37 -17.34 -20.98
C ILE A 25 22.59 -16.99 -20.13
N LEU A 26 23.16 -17.94 -19.40
CA LEU A 26 24.38 -17.75 -18.60
C LEU A 26 25.60 -17.40 -19.45
N ILE A 27 25.70 -17.88 -20.68
CA ILE A 27 26.79 -17.50 -21.61
C ILE A 27 26.58 -16.08 -22.14
N LEU A 28 25.35 -15.75 -22.54
CA LEU A 28 25.01 -14.43 -23.10
C LEU A 28 25.14 -13.31 -22.06
N PHE A 29 24.63 -13.54 -20.85
CA PHE A 29 24.58 -12.53 -19.80
C PHE A 29 25.67 -12.71 -18.74
N GLY A 30 26.17 -13.92 -18.53
CA GLY A 30 27.14 -14.24 -17.47
C GLY A 30 26.49 -14.65 -16.15
N ALA A 31 27.10 -15.63 -15.46
CA ALA A 31 26.63 -16.15 -14.17
C ALA A 31 26.50 -15.10 -13.04
N LYS A 32 27.23 -13.98 -13.14
CA LYS A 32 27.15 -12.88 -12.16
C LYS A 32 26.04 -11.88 -12.47
N LYS A 33 25.59 -11.72 -13.72
CA LYS A 33 24.62 -10.70 -14.09
C LYS A 33 23.19 -11.08 -13.72
N LEU A 34 22.80 -12.35 -13.90
CA LEU A 34 21.48 -12.84 -13.50
C LEU A 34 21.14 -12.58 -12.01
N PRO A 35 21.98 -12.99 -11.02
CA PRO A 35 21.67 -12.74 -9.61
C PRO A 35 21.75 -11.25 -9.26
N MET A 36 22.60 -10.47 -9.93
CA MET A 36 22.68 -9.03 -9.70
C MET A 36 21.42 -8.32 -10.20
N PHE A 37 20.93 -8.69 -11.38
CA PHE A 37 19.68 -8.19 -11.96
C PHE A 37 18.46 -8.60 -11.15
N ALA A 38 18.40 -9.86 -10.69
CA ALA A 38 17.34 -10.31 -9.80
C ALA A 38 17.31 -9.54 -8.48
N ARG A 39 18.48 -9.23 -7.90
CA ARG A 39 18.58 -8.41 -6.67
C ARG A 39 18.13 -6.97 -6.91
N SER A 40 18.53 -6.33 -8.01
CA SER A 40 18.10 -4.95 -8.30
C SER A 40 16.60 -4.89 -8.56
N LEU A 41 16.05 -5.79 -9.38
CA LEU A 41 14.61 -5.88 -9.61
C LEU A 41 13.85 -6.19 -8.31
N GLY A 42 14.34 -7.12 -7.50
CA GLY A 42 13.72 -7.47 -6.22
C GLY A 42 13.67 -6.29 -5.26
N LYS A 43 14.74 -5.49 -5.18
CA LYS A 43 14.75 -4.25 -4.39
C LYS A 43 13.74 -3.24 -4.91
N SER A 44 13.74 -2.97 -6.21
CA SER A 44 12.79 -2.04 -6.84
C SER A 44 11.34 -2.49 -6.64
N MET A 45 11.04 -3.78 -6.80
CA MET A 45 9.71 -4.33 -6.55
C MET A 45 9.31 -4.26 -5.08
N GLY A 46 10.26 -4.45 -4.15
CA GLY A 46 10.02 -4.32 -2.72
C GLY A 46 9.70 -2.89 -2.29
N GLU A 47 10.48 -1.91 -2.77
CA GLU A 47 10.21 -0.49 -2.52
C GLU A 47 8.90 -0.04 -3.17
N PHE A 48 8.63 -0.49 -4.40
CA PHE A 48 7.37 -0.23 -5.08
C PHE A 48 6.17 -0.79 -4.31
N LYS A 49 6.28 -2.01 -3.77
CA LYS A 49 5.22 -2.60 -2.95
C LYS A 49 4.96 -1.78 -1.67
N LYS A 50 6.00 -1.33 -0.98
CA LYS A 50 5.87 -0.47 0.22
C LYS A 50 5.19 0.86 -0.11
N ALA A 51 5.65 1.54 -1.17
CA ALA A 51 5.07 2.80 -1.58
C ALA A 51 3.57 2.66 -1.94
N ARG A 52 3.18 1.55 -2.56
CA ARG A 52 1.77 1.26 -2.81
C ARG A 52 0.96 1.07 -1.53
N GLU A 53 1.51 0.37 -0.53
CA GLU A 53 0.82 0.12 0.75
C GLU A 53 0.65 1.40 1.58
N GLU A 54 1.67 2.27 1.62
CA GLU A 54 1.55 3.61 2.23
C GLU A 54 0.49 4.45 1.52
N PHE A 55 0.50 4.47 0.18
CA PHE A 55 -0.47 5.24 -0.60
C PHE A 55 -1.92 4.78 -0.35
N GLU A 56 -2.19 3.48 -0.36
CA GLU A 56 -3.52 2.93 -0.04
C GLU A 56 -3.96 3.33 1.39
N THR A 57 -3.03 3.29 2.35
CA THR A 57 -3.30 3.68 3.75
C THR A 57 -3.63 5.17 3.87
N GLU A 58 -2.89 6.03 3.17
CA GLU A 58 -3.13 7.47 3.14
C GLU A 58 -4.47 7.80 2.46
N LEU A 59 -4.79 7.13 1.35
CA LEU A 59 -6.09 7.29 0.68
C LEU A 59 -7.24 6.91 1.60
N HIS A 60 -7.12 5.80 2.34
CA HIS A 60 -8.16 5.37 3.27
C HIS A 60 -8.35 6.37 4.42
N ARG A 61 -7.24 6.90 4.96
CA ARG A 61 -7.30 7.96 5.98
C ARG A 61 -7.92 9.26 5.45
N ALA A 62 -7.55 9.69 4.25
CA ALA A 62 -8.12 10.88 3.64
C ALA A 62 -9.63 10.73 3.41
N GLN A 63 -10.11 9.54 3.05
CA GLN A 63 -11.54 9.25 2.91
C GLN A 63 -12.30 9.26 4.26
N GLU A 64 -11.67 8.78 5.33
CA GLU A 64 -12.23 8.85 6.69
C GLU A 64 -12.28 10.29 7.23
N GLU A 65 -11.27 11.11 6.94
CA GLU A 65 -11.24 12.53 7.34
C GLU A 65 -12.29 13.36 6.60
N VAL A 66 -12.49 13.11 5.29
CA VAL A 66 -13.53 13.79 4.50
C VAL A 66 -14.95 13.35 4.88
N SER A 67 -15.12 12.12 5.40
CA SER A 67 -16.44 11.59 5.81
C SER A 67 -16.86 11.98 7.23
N LYS A 68 -16.00 12.63 8.03
CA LYS A 68 -16.38 13.16 9.35
C LYS A 68 -16.87 14.60 9.21
N PRO A 69 -18.17 14.89 9.37
CA PRO A 69 -18.64 16.27 9.41
C PRO A 69 -18.14 16.91 10.71
N SER A 70 -17.19 17.82 10.56
CA SER A 70 -16.77 18.74 11.62
C SER A 70 -17.97 19.61 12.01
N LEU A 71 -18.65 19.27 13.11
CA LEU A 71 -19.51 20.19 13.84
C LEU A 71 -18.61 21.24 14.51
N PRO A 72 -18.75 22.53 14.18
CA PRO A 72 -18.13 23.59 14.97
C PRO A 72 -18.80 23.61 16.34
N GLU A 73 -18.02 23.33 17.40
CA GLU A 73 -18.41 23.68 18.76
C GLU A 73 -18.46 25.21 18.88
N GLU A 74 -19.63 25.79 18.60
CA GLU A 74 -19.97 27.14 19.06
C GLU A 74 -20.38 27.06 20.54
N LYS A 75 -19.40 27.08 21.44
CA LYS A 75 -19.63 27.40 22.85
C LYS A 75 -18.46 28.20 23.42
N VAL A 76 -18.45 29.49 23.11
CA VAL A 76 -17.86 30.54 23.94
C VAL A 76 -19.05 31.35 24.45
N GLU A 77 -19.65 30.94 25.57
CA GLU A 77 -19.36 31.59 26.85
C GLU A 77 -19.61 33.11 26.79
N ARG A 78 -20.88 33.51 26.68
CA ARG A 78 -21.34 34.75 27.31
C ARG A 78 -21.57 34.47 28.78
N GLU A 79 -20.47 34.56 29.51
CA GLU A 79 -20.40 34.75 30.94
C GLU A 79 -21.28 35.95 31.36
N LYS A 80 -22.38 35.64 32.07
CA LYS A 80 -22.60 36.15 33.43
C LYS A 80 -22.47 37.67 33.65
N VAL A 81 -23.33 38.49 33.04
CA VAL A 81 -23.79 39.74 33.68
C VAL A 81 -25.31 39.81 33.56
N SER A 82 -26.00 39.29 34.58
CA SER A 82 -27.23 39.86 35.15
C SER A 82 -27.80 38.84 36.13
N ALA A 83 -27.15 38.74 37.29
CA ALA A 83 -27.80 38.23 38.48
C ALA A 83 -28.43 39.44 39.19
N ALA A 84 -29.76 39.57 39.11
CA ALA A 84 -30.57 40.18 40.16
C ALA A 84 -32.04 39.73 39.98
N PRO A 85 -32.52 38.78 40.80
CA PRO A 85 -33.93 38.46 40.88
C PRO A 85 -34.58 39.51 41.79
N SER A 86 -35.37 40.44 41.21
CA SER A 86 -36.26 41.27 42.03
C SER A 86 -37.67 40.70 41.98
N ARG A 87 -38.10 40.36 43.18
CA ARG A 87 -39.31 39.66 43.62
C ARG A 87 -40.61 40.28 43.13
N ALA A 88 -41.57 39.38 42.92
CA ALA A 88 -42.97 39.39 43.38
C ALA A 88 -43.88 40.60 43.08
N THR A 89 -45.02 40.21 42.56
CA THR A 89 -46.30 40.88 42.39
C THR A 89 -47.00 41.24 43.71
N ASN A 90 -47.73 42.37 43.69
CA ASN A 90 -48.94 42.76 44.46
C ASN A 90 -48.84 43.24 45.92
N ASP A 91 -49.28 44.48 46.13
CA ASP A 91 -50.18 45.02 47.20
C ASP A 91 -50.22 46.55 46.97
N GLU A 92 -51.26 47.13 46.38
CA GLU A 92 -52.50 47.63 47.03
C GLU A 92 -52.22 48.49 48.29
N VAL A 93 -52.25 49.83 48.14
CA VAL A 93 -53.00 50.88 48.90
C VAL A 93 -52.65 52.25 48.31
#